data_AF-A0A7M1UU54-F1
#
_entry.id   AF-A0A7M1UU54-F1
#
_cell.length_a   1.000
_cell.length_b   1.000
_cell.length_c   1.000
_cell.angle_alpha   90.00
_cell.angle_beta   90.00
_cell.angle_gamma   90.00
#
_symmetry.space_group_name_H-M   'P 1'
#
loop_
_entity.id
_entity.type
_entity.pdbx_description
1 polymer ?
#
loop_
_entity_poly.entity_id
_entity_poly.type
_entity_poly.pdbx_seq_one_letter_code
_entity_poly.pdbx_strand_id
1 'polypeptide(L)'
;MPLKTIDKRLKKLEEQSKRIGLALRHVLEEFVCRANAGTGCTDLFVSNPGKLRDLLREYYEGNINTVKFLVREMYIVPLLILADEESSGKEEFLTELFIKDPDAFKKEVELLLEKIKP
;
A
#
# COMPACT_ATOMS: atom_id res chain seq x y z
N MET A 1 -1.50 -18.12 8.27
CA MET A 1 -0.22 -17.64 8.87
C MET A 1 -0.47 -17.16 10.30
N PRO A 2 0.47 -17.34 11.25
CA PRO A 2 0.31 -16.77 12.59
C PRO A 2 0.39 -15.23 12.56
N LEU A 3 -0.56 -14.57 13.23
CA LEU A 3 -0.74 -13.10 13.30
C LEU A 3 0.57 -12.33 13.56
N LYS A 4 1.43 -12.84 14.45
CA LYS A 4 2.71 -12.19 14.83
C LYS A 4 3.70 -12.01 13.67
N THR A 5 3.65 -12.86 12.65
CA THR A 5 4.58 -12.78 11.51
C THR A 5 4.13 -11.72 10.50
N ILE A 6 2.81 -11.52 10.38
CA ILE A 6 2.22 -10.46 9.54
C ILE A 6 2.58 -9.09 10.13
N ASP A 7 2.47 -8.92 11.44
CA ASP A 7 2.81 -7.65 12.12
C ASP A 7 4.25 -7.20 11.87
N LYS A 8 5.22 -8.13 11.86
CA LYS A 8 6.63 -7.79 11.56
C LYS A 8 6.83 -7.34 10.11
N ARG A 9 6.13 -7.98 9.17
CA ARG A 9 6.21 -7.64 7.74
C ARG A 9 5.55 -6.30 7.46
N LEU A 10 4.41 -6.04 8.08
CA LEU A 10 3.72 -4.74 8.00
C LEU A 10 4.60 -3.62 8.54
N LYS A 11 5.27 -3.81 9.69
CA LYS A 11 6.22 -2.82 10.23
C LYS A 11 7.39 -2.54 9.29
N LYS A 12 7.95 -3.56 8.63
CA LYS A 12 9.02 -3.36 7.63
C LYS A 12 8.53 -2.54 6.43
N LEU A 13 7.34 -2.87 5.91
CA LEU A 13 6.71 -2.12 4.82
C LEU A 13 6.44 -0.67 5.24
N GLU A 14 5.95 -0.51 6.45
CA GLU A 14 5.70 0.77 7.07
C GLU A 14 6.99 1.60 7.16
N GLU A 15 8.10 1.05 7.63
CA GLU A 15 9.37 1.79 7.67
C GLU A 15 9.88 2.21 6.29
N GLN A 16 9.76 1.35 5.28
CA GLN A 16 10.21 1.65 3.92
C GLN A 16 9.34 2.72 3.23
N SER A 17 8.04 2.77 3.52
CA SER A 17 7.13 3.78 2.94
C SER A 17 7.46 5.23 3.35
N LYS A 18 8.22 5.42 4.44
CA LYS A 18 8.67 6.75 4.90
C LYS A 18 9.61 7.46 3.92
N ARG A 19 10.20 6.73 2.96
CA ARG A 19 11.20 7.26 2.02
C ARG A 19 10.70 8.38 1.10
N ILE A 20 9.38 8.52 0.93
CA ILE A 20 8.76 9.50 0.02
C ILE A 20 8.44 10.82 0.71
N GLY A 21 8.59 10.86 2.03
CA GLY A 21 8.36 12.04 2.84
C GLY A 21 7.58 11.65 4.08
N LEU A 22 8.24 11.77 5.23
CA LEU A 22 7.63 11.50 6.52
C LEU A 22 6.35 12.33 6.73
N ALA A 23 6.38 13.61 6.33
CA ALA A 23 5.25 14.53 6.46
C ALA A 23 4.03 14.10 5.62
N LEU A 24 4.22 13.77 4.35
CA LEU A 24 3.14 13.30 3.48
C LEU A 24 2.50 12.03 4.04
N ARG A 25 3.33 11.11 4.52
CA ARG A 25 2.86 9.89 5.14
C ARG A 25 2.04 10.15 6.40
N HIS A 26 2.51 11.03 7.29
CA HIS A 26 1.76 11.41 8.49
C HIS A 26 0.41 12.03 8.14
N VAL A 27 0.37 12.91 7.13
CA VAL A 27 -0.87 13.52 6.67
C VAL A 27 -1.87 12.46 6.19
N LEU A 28 -1.44 11.53 5.34
CA LEU A 28 -2.33 10.46 4.85
C LEU A 28 -2.80 9.56 5.99
N GLU A 29 -1.89 9.18 6.89
CA GLU A 29 -2.20 8.32 8.03
C GLU A 29 -3.26 8.95 8.96
N GLU A 30 -3.07 10.22 9.33
CA GLU A 30 -3.93 10.91 10.29
C GLU A 30 -5.24 11.41 9.66
N PHE A 31 -5.15 12.11 8.54
CA PHE A 31 -6.29 12.83 7.96
C PHE A 31 -7.07 12.04 6.92
N VAL A 32 -6.48 10.99 6.34
CA VAL A 32 -7.16 10.16 5.33
C VAL A 32 -7.58 8.82 5.95
N CYS A 33 -6.63 8.01 6.38
CA CYS A 33 -6.91 6.62 6.75
C CYS A 33 -7.54 6.49 8.15
N ARG A 34 -6.90 7.06 9.18
CA ARG A 34 -7.44 6.98 10.56
C ARG A 34 -8.74 7.75 10.70
N ALA A 35 -8.81 8.97 10.17
CA ALA A 35 -10.02 9.79 10.24
C ALA A 35 -11.26 9.12 9.60
N ASN A 36 -11.09 8.43 8.46
CA ASN A 36 -12.24 7.92 7.69
C ASN A 36 -12.45 6.40 7.80
N ALA A 37 -11.48 5.64 8.30
CA ALA A 37 -11.57 4.19 8.44
C ALA A 37 -11.22 3.64 9.82
N GLY A 38 -10.72 4.47 10.74
CA GLY A 38 -10.32 4.04 12.09
C GLY A 38 -9.07 3.17 12.12
N THR A 39 -8.33 3.05 11.00
CA THR A 39 -7.14 2.20 10.87
C THR A 39 -6.08 2.86 9.98
N GLY A 40 -4.84 2.37 10.02
CA GLY A 40 -3.74 2.96 9.26
C GLY A 40 -3.79 2.69 7.76
N CYS A 41 -3.09 3.50 6.97
CA CYS A 41 -3.08 3.35 5.51
C CYS A 41 -2.40 2.06 5.08
N THR A 42 -1.33 1.65 5.76
CA THR A 42 -0.66 0.37 5.50
C THR A 42 -1.57 -0.81 5.80
N ASP A 43 -2.40 -0.73 6.84
CA ASP A 43 -3.37 -1.79 7.16
C ASP A 43 -4.45 -1.87 6.08
N LEU A 44 -4.98 -0.73 5.62
CA LEU A 44 -5.95 -0.71 4.52
C LEU A 44 -5.34 -1.22 3.23
N PHE A 45 -4.09 -0.85 2.93
CA PHE A 45 -3.39 -1.30 1.73
C PHE A 45 -3.38 -2.84 1.60
N VAL A 46 -3.24 -3.56 2.72
CA VAL A 46 -3.24 -5.03 2.74
C VAL A 46 -4.63 -5.61 2.94
N SER A 47 -5.39 -5.10 3.91
CA SER A 47 -6.65 -5.73 4.34
C SER A 47 -7.84 -5.35 3.46
N ASN A 48 -7.87 -4.10 2.96
CA ASN A 48 -8.97 -3.54 2.18
C ASN A 48 -8.47 -2.45 1.20
N PRO A 49 -7.72 -2.83 0.15
CA PRO A 49 -7.14 -1.88 -0.79
C PRO A 49 -8.19 -1.06 -1.55
N GLY A 50 -9.39 -1.60 -1.75
CA GLY A 50 -10.51 -0.87 -2.36
C GLY A 50 -10.92 0.34 -1.54
N LYS A 51 -11.04 0.18 -0.22
CA LYS A 51 -11.31 1.31 0.68
C LYS A 51 -10.18 2.32 0.69
N LEU A 52 -8.91 1.88 0.69
CA LEU A 52 -7.77 2.80 0.58
C LEU A 52 -7.83 3.61 -0.73
N ARG A 53 -8.06 2.94 -1.86
CA ARG A 53 -8.19 3.56 -3.17
C ARG A 53 -9.26 4.65 -3.15
N ASP A 54 -10.43 4.33 -2.63
CA ASP A 54 -11.58 5.24 -2.64
C ASP A 54 -11.33 6.46 -1.75
N LEU A 55 -10.73 6.27 -0.57
CA LEU A 55 -10.32 7.38 0.32
C LEU A 55 -9.26 8.30 -0.31
N LEU A 56 -8.25 7.72 -0.96
CA LEU A 56 -7.23 8.51 -1.65
C LEU A 56 -7.82 9.28 -2.84
N ARG A 57 -8.75 8.65 -3.58
CA ARG A 57 -9.46 9.33 -4.67
C ARG A 57 -10.30 10.48 -4.15
N GLU A 58 -11.02 10.30 -3.05
CA GLU A 58 -11.82 11.37 -2.44
C GLU A 58 -10.94 12.53 -1.98
N TYR A 59 -9.87 12.25 -1.24
CA TYR A 59 -8.96 13.27 -0.71
C TYR A 59 -8.26 14.09 -1.80
N TYR A 60 -7.95 13.47 -2.94
CA TYR A 60 -7.32 14.13 -4.09
C TYR A 60 -8.31 14.49 -5.21
N GLU A 61 -9.59 14.70 -4.87
CA GLU A 61 -10.62 15.21 -5.79
C GLU A 61 -10.75 14.40 -7.09
N GLY A 62 -10.56 13.09 -7.00
CA GLY A 62 -10.63 12.16 -8.12
C GLY A 62 -9.38 12.08 -8.99
N ASN A 63 -8.27 12.76 -8.63
CA ASN A 63 -7.03 12.73 -9.41
C ASN A 63 -6.35 11.35 -9.33
N ILE A 64 -6.67 10.50 -10.32
CA ILE A 64 -6.17 9.12 -10.42
C ILE A 64 -4.64 9.07 -10.54
N ASN A 65 -4.01 10.03 -11.23
CA ASN A 65 -2.55 10.01 -11.42
C ASN A 65 -1.81 10.23 -10.09
N THR A 66 -2.32 11.11 -9.23
CA THR A 66 -1.79 11.30 -7.87
C THR A 66 -1.97 10.03 -7.04
N VAL A 67 -3.14 9.39 -7.10
CA VAL A 67 -3.38 8.12 -6.37
C VAL A 67 -2.43 7.02 -6.85
N LYS A 68 -2.24 6.88 -8.16
CA LYS A 68 -1.29 5.92 -8.76
C LYS A 68 0.14 6.17 -8.28
N PHE A 69 0.59 7.42 -8.32
CA PHE A 69 1.92 7.80 -7.85
C PHE A 69 2.09 7.44 -6.37
N LEU A 70 1.16 7.85 -5.51
CA LEU A 70 1.25 7.59 -4.07
C LEU A 70 1.27 6.09 -3.76
N VAL A 71 0.35 5.31 -4.34
CA VAL A 71 0.29 3.89 -4.03
C VAL A 71 1.51 3.14 -4.55
N ARG A 72 1.97 3.49 -5.76
CA ARG A 72 3.15 2.88 -6.38
C ARG A 72 4.37 3.10 -5.51
N GLU A 73 4.65 4.36 -5.23
CA GLU A 73 5.90 4.73 -4.63
C GLU A 73 5.89 4.42 -3.11
N MET A 74 4.78 4.66 -2.40
CA MET A 74 4.74 4.50 -0.94
C MET A 74 4.54 3.06 -0.49
N TYR A 75 3.94 2.19 -1.31
CA TYR A 75 3.61 0.84 -0.87
C TYR A 75 4.09 -0.23 -1.83
N ILE A 76 3.84 -0.12 -3.14
CA ILE A 76 4.16 -1.18 -4.11
C ILE A 76 5.67 -1.34 -4.29
N VAL A 77 6.40 -0.25 -4.55
CA VAL A 77 7.86 -0.27 -4.69
C VAL A 77 8.53 -0.82 -3.43
N PRO A 78 8.23 -0.30 -2.22
CA PRO A 78 8.67 -0.91 -0.96
C PRO A 78 8.35 -2.40 -0.80
N LEU A 79 7.14 -2.82 -1.18
CA LEU A 79 6.71 -4.21 -1.09
C LEU A 79 7.56 -5.12 -1.99
N LEU A 80 7.80 -4.71 -3.23
CA LEU A 80 8.61 -5.47 -4.19
C LEU A 80 10.07 -5.56 -3.73
N ILE A 81 10.65 -4.46 -3.23
CA ILE A 81 12.00 -4.45 -2.65
C ILE A 81 12.10 -5.43 -1.48
N LEU A 82 11.12 -5.43 -0.57
CA LEU A 82 11.13 -6.32 0.59
C LEU A 82 10.89 -7.80 0.23
N ALA A 83 10.18 -8.05 -0.87
CA ALA A 83 9.94 -9.38 -1.40
C ALA A 83 11.10 -9.92 -2.26
N ASP A 84 12.15 -9.12 -2.50
CA ASP A 84 13.27 -9.44 -3.40
C ASP A 84 12.78 -9.77 -4.83
N GLU A 85 11.78 -9.03 -5.29
CA GLU A 85 11.15 -9.20 -6.59
C GLU A 85 11.67 -8.17 -7.60
N GLU A 86 11.99 -8.63 -8.80
CA GLU A 86 12.40 -7.75 -9.89
C GLU A 86 11.25 -6.81 -10.28
N SER A 87 11.54 -5.51 -10.32
CA SER A 87 10.48 -4.49 -10.40
C SER A 87 10.00 -4.17 -11.83
N SER A 88 10.76 -4.63 -12.85
CA SER A 88 10.51 -4.29 -14.25
C SER A 88 9.09 -4.63 -14.70
N GLY A 89 8.28 -3.59 -14.95
CA GLY A 89 6.86 -3.69 -15.35
C GLY A 89 5.88 -4.11 -14.25
N LYS A 90 6.35 -4.69 -13.14
CA LYS A 90 5.51 -5.20 -12.05
C LYS A 90 4.90 -4.08 -11.21
N GLU A 91 5.65 -3.00 -11.01
CA GLU A 91 5.15 -1.79 -10.32
C GLU A 91 3.94 -1.19 -11.03
N GLU A 92 4.04 -1.03 -12.36
CA GLU A 92 2.97 -0.46 -13.18
C GLU A 92 1.76 -1.41 -13.23
N PHE A 93 2.00 -2.71 -13.42
CA PHE A 93 0.94 -3.72 -13.36
C PHE A 93 0.18 -3.68 -12.04
N LEU A 94 0.87 -3.73 -10.90
CA LEU A 94 0.24 -3.71 -9.58
C LEU A 94 -0.49 -2.38 -9.32
N THR A 95 0.05 -1.27 -9.82
CA THR A 95 -0.58 0.05 -9.70
C THR A 95 -1.88 0.11 -10.48
N GLU A 96 -1.89 -0.40 -11.72
CA GLU A 96 -3.11 -0.49 -12.54
C GLU A 96 -4.13 -1.44 -11.90
N LEU A 97 -3.67 -2.57 -11.35
CA LEU A 97 -4.52 -3.54 -10.67
C LEU A 97 -5.17 -2.93 -9.44
N PHE A 98 -4.43 -2.19 -8.61
CA PHE A 98 -4.97 -1.45 -7.46
C PHE A 98 -6.11 -0.51 -7.85
N ILE A 99 -6.00 0.18 -8.99
CA ILE A 99 -7.03 1.11 -9.46
C ILE A 99 -8.25 0.35 -10.00
N LYS A 100 -8.05 -0.66 -10.85
CA LYS A 100 -9.12 -1.32 -11.61
C LYS A 100 -9.82 -2.44 -10.84
N ASP A 101 -9.05 -3.26 -10.14
CA ASP A 101 -9.52 -4.45 -9.43
C ASP A 101 -8.77 -4.62 -8.10
N PRO A 102 -9.22 -3.93 -7.04
CA PRO A 102 -8.58 -4.01 -5.72
C PRO A 102 -8.62 -5.41 -5.09
N ASP A 103 -9.58 -6.25 -5.46
CA ASP A 103 -9.69 -7.62 -4.93
C ASP A 103 -8.63 -8.53 -5.55
N ALA A 104 -8.38 -8.41 -6.86
CA ALA A 104 -7.24 -9.07 -7.49
C ALA A 104 -5.92 -8.53 -6.96
N PHE A 105 -5.80 -7.21 -6.77
CA PHE A 105 -4.63 -6.58 -6.18
C PHE A 105 -4.32 -7.12 -4.77
N LYS A 106 -5.34 -7.28 -3.93
CA LYS A 106 -5.19 -7.84 -2.58
C LYS A 106 -4.51 -9.21 -2.60
N LYS A 107 -4.92 -10.10 -3.51
CA LYS A 107 -4.35 -11.45 -3.64
C LYS A 107 -2.87 -11.38 -4.02
N GLU A 108 -2.49 -10.50 -4.94
CA GLU A 108 -1.09 -10.29 -5.31
C GLU A 108 -0.25 -9.76 -4.12
N VAL A 109 -0.80 -8.81 -3.36
CA VAL A 109 -0.13 -8.29 -2.16
C VAL A 109 0.06 -9.37 -1.11
N GLU A 110 -0.95 -10.21 -0.86
CA GLU A 110 -0.85 -11.34 0.07
C GLU A 110 0.30 -12.30 -0.34
N LEU A 111 0.38 -12.66 -1.63
CA LEU A 111 1.46 -13.51 -2.16
C LEU A 111 2.85 -12.86 -2.00
N LEU A 112 2.96 -11.55 -2.25
CA LEU A 112 4.21 -10.82 -2.08
C LEU A 112 4.65 -10.76 -0.60
N LEU A 113 3.69 -10.53 0.31
CA LEU A 113 3.96 -10.53 1.75
C LEU A 113 4.46 -11.90 2.24
N GLU A 114 3.99 -13.00 1.65
CA GLU A 114 4.47 -14.34 2.01
C GLU A 114 5.96 -14.55 1.74
N LYS A 115 6.49 -13.90 0.70
CA LYS A 115 7.90 -13.96 0.28
C LYS A 115 8.83 -13.17 1.19
N ILE A 116 8.32 -12.17 1.91
CA ILE A 116 9.13 -11.35 2.82
C ILE A 116 9.64 -12.22 3.98
N LYS A 117 10.96 -12.40 4.06
CA LYS A 117 11.59 -13.13 5.16
C LYS A 117 11.42 -12.34 6.49
N PRO A 118 11.02 -13.01 7.58
CA PRO A 118 10.79 -12.38 8.87
C PRO A 118 12.02 -11.62 9.42
#